data_AF-A0ABD0JVU3-F1
#
_entry.id   AF-A0ABD0JVU3-F1
#
_cell.length_a   1.000
_cell.length_b   1.000
_cell.length_c   1.000
_cell.angle_alpha   90.00
_cell.angle_beta   90.00
_cell.angle_gamma   90.00
#
_symmetry.space_group_name_H-M   'P 1'
#
loop_
_entity.id
_entity.type
_entity.pdbx_description
1 polymer ?
#
loop_
_entity_poly.entity_id
_entity_poly.type
_entity_poly.pdbx_seq_one_letter_code
_entity_poly.pdbx_strand_id
1 'polypeptide(L)'
;MPRFDVLVLGMGPDGHTCSLFPGHPLLQEKQQIVAPISDSPKPPPARVTLTFPVINNAACAVFASCGAGKADIVQRVLEGGDNDPLPAAMVRPTNGQVVWFLDSAAASKLKNAQKL
;
A
#
# COMPACT_ATOMS: atom_id res chain seq x y z
N MET A 1 -9.15 17.47 -6.41
CA MET A 1 -8.93 16.01 -6.23
C MET A 1 -10.09 15.45 -5.40
N PRO A 2 -10.80 14.38 -5.83
CA PRO A 2 -11.80 13.71 -5.02
C PRO A 2 -11.20 13.15 -3.72
N ARG A 3 -11.94 13.21 -2.62
CA ARG A 3 -11.52 12.68 -1.32
C ARG A 3 -12.43 11.55 -0.91
N PHE A 4 -11.86 10.35 -0.77
CA PHE A 4 -12.56 9.22 -0.15
C PHE A 4 -12.53 9.38 1.37
N ASP A 5 -13.65 9.14 2.04
CA ASP A 5 -13.68 9.08 3.50
C ASP A 5 -12.87 7.87 4.01
N VAL A 6 -13.10 6.72 3.38
CA VAL A 6 -12.37 5.47 3.66
C VAL A 6 -11.97 4.79 2.35
N LEU A 7 -10.71 4.38 2.26
CA LEU A 7 -10.18 3.57 1.18
C LEU A 7 -9.61 2.27 1.74
N VAL A 8 -10.27 1.15 1.44
CA VAL A 8 -9.82 -0.19 1.86
C VAL A 8 -8.82 -0.73 0.85
N LEU A 9 -7.63 -1.08 1.32
CA LEU A 9 -6.49 -1.46 0.51
C LEU A 9 -5.99 -2.85 0.88
N GLY A 10 -5.58 -3.59 -0.15
CA GLY A 10 -4.85 -4.85 0.00
C GLY A 10 -3.34 -4.64 -0.10
N MET A 11 -2.57 -5.55 0.50
CA MET A 11 -1.12 -5.60 0.35
C MET A 11 -0.65 -6.98 -0.11
N GLY A 12 0.05 -7.02 -1.24
CA GLY A 12 0.69 -8.22 -1.75
C GLY A 12 1.95 -8.63 -0.97
N PRO A 13 2.46 -9.86 -1.16
CA PRO A 13 3.70 -10.35 -0.51
C PRO A 13 4.98 -9.59 -0.91
N ASP A 14 4.90 -8.83 -2.00
CA ASP A 14 5.91 -7.91 -2.56
C ASP A 14 5.65 -6.45 -2.17
N GLY A 15 4.68 -6.18 -1.30
CA GLY A 15 4.38 -4.83 -0.81
C GLY A 15 3.60 -3.95 -1.80
N HIS A 16 3.15 -4.51 -2.92
CA HIS A 16 2.24 -3.79 -3.82
C HIS A 16 0.89 -3.52 -3.15
N THR A 17 0.25 -2.42 -3.52
CA THR A 17 -1.14 -2.10 -3.20
C THR A 17 -1.84 -1.66 -4.48
N CYS A 18 -3.16 -1.81 -4.57
CA CYS A 18 -3.90 -1.66 -5.82
C CYS A 18 -3.21 -2.46 -6.95
N SER A 19 -2.89 -1.81 -8.08
CA SER A 19 -1.97 -2.37 -9.10
C SER A 19 -0.68 -1.56 -9.22
N LEU A 20 -0.21 -1.01 -8.10
CA LEU A 20 1.05 -0.25 -8.00
C LEU A 20 2.14 -1.19 -7.49
N PHE A 21 3.01 -1.64 -8.39
CA PHE A 21 4.04 -2.66 -8.12
C PHE A 21 5.42 -2.03 -7.87
N PRO A 22 6.29 -2.67 -7.06
CA PRO A 22 7.66 -2.21 -6.86
C PRO A 22 8.41 -2.00 -8.19
N GLY A 23 9.10 -0.86 -8.32
CA GLY A 23 9.87 -0.51 -9.51
C GLY A 23 9.06 -0.14 -10.76
N HIS A 24 7.72 -0.22 -10.72
CA HIS A 24 6.88 0.08 -11.87
C HIS A 24 6.78 1.59 -12.14
N PRO A 25 6.78 2.07 -13.40
CA PRO A 25 6.69 3.50 -13.72
C PRO A 25 5.48 4.23 -13.11
N LEU A 26 4.35 3.53 -12.90
CA LEU A 26 3.16 4.11 -12.25
C LEU A 26 3.39 4.64 -10.84
N LEU A 27 4.46 4.23 -10.14
CA LEU A 27 4.81 4.83 -8.85
C LEU A 27 5.19 6.31 -8.98
N GLN A 28 5.56 6.75 -10.19
CA GLN A 28 5.93 8.13 -10.51
C GLN A 28 4.75 8.96 -11.02
N GLU A 29 3.55 8.39 -11.21
CA GLU A 29 2.37 9.14 -11.65
C GLU A 29 1.96 10.19 -10.59
N LYS A 30 1.82 11.46 -10.98
CA LYS A 30 1.56 12.60 -10.08
C LYS A 30 0.29 13.38 -10.39
N GLN A 31 -0.35 13.15 -11.54
CA GLN A 31 -1.44 13.96 -12.06
C GLN A 31 -2.74 13.17 -12.18
N GLN A 32 -2.70 11.98 -12.78
CA GLN A 32 -3.88 11.18 -13.04
C GLN A 32 -4.43 10.58 -11.74
N ILE A 33 -5.75 10.41 -11.64
CA ILE A 33 -6.43 9.75 -10.51
C ILE A 33 -6.54 8.23 -10.70
N VAL A 34 -6.59 7.80 -11.96
CA VAL A 34 -6.73 6.41 -12.39
C VAL A 34 -5.78 6.21 -13.57
N ALA A 35 -5.12 5.06 -13.63
CA ALA A 35 -4.25 4.71 -14.75
C ALA A 35 -4.48 3.25 -15.17
N PRO A 36 -4.30 2.93 -16.46
CA PRO A 36 -4.17 1.56 -16.90
C PRO A 36 -2.77 1.02 -16.58
N ILE A 37 -2.68 -0.29 -16.37
CA ILE A 37 -1.43 -1.07 -16.38
C ILE A 37 -1.66 -2.26 -17.31
N SER A 38 -0.72 -2.56 -18.19
CA SER A 38 -0.82 -3.66 -19.17
C SER A 38 0.23 -4.75 -18.99
N ASP A 39 1.16 -4.52 -18.07
CA ASP A 39 2.39 -5.26 -17.83
C ASP A 39 2.57 -5.56 -16.33
N SER A 40 1.45 -5.78 -15.62
CA SER A 40 1.53 -6.22 -14.22
C SER A 40 2.38 -7.48 -14.11
N PRO A 41 3.35 -7.53 -13.17
CA PRO A 41 4.19 -8.72 -12.96
C PRO A 41 3.40 -9.90 -12.35
N LYS A 42 2.09 -9.71 -12.09
CA LYS A 42 1.18 -10.72 -11.57
C LYS A 42 -0.05 -10.85 -12.46
N PRO A 43 -0.49 -12.06 -12.81
CA PRO A 43 -1.67 -12.23 -13.66
C PRO A 43 -2.97 -11.71 -12.99
N PRO A 44 -3.93 -11.18 -13.75
CA PRO A 44 -3.80 -10.80 -15.16
C PRO A 44 -2.90 -9.56 -15.36
N PRO A 45 -2.20 -9.46 -16.51
CA PRO A 45 -1.26 -8.37 -16.76
C PRO A 45 -1.97 -7.00 -16.94
N ALA A 46 -3.18 -7.00 -17.50
CA ALA A 46 -3.99 -5.80 -17.71
C ALA A 46 -4.90 -5.51 -16.51
N ARG A 47 -4.80 -4.29 -15.96
CA ARG A 47 -5.63 -3.82 -14.83
C ARG A 47 -5.90 -2.32 -14.95
N VAL A 48 -6.86 -1.85 -14.17
CA VAL A 48 -7.11 -0.43 -13.91
C VAL A 48 -6.80 -0.17 -12.44
N THR A 49 -6.09 0.91 -12.13
CA THR A 49 -5.67 1.20 -10.75
C THR A 49 -5.88 2.66 -10.39
N LEU A 50 -6.26 2.91 -9.13
CA LEU A 50 -6.06 4.21 -8.51
C LEU A 50 -4.56 4.47 -8.35
N THR A 51 -4.19 5.74 -8.46
CA THR A 51 -2.80 6.23 -8.36
C THR A 51 -2.59 6.94 -7.02
N PHE A 52 -1.32 7.20 -6.66
CA PHE A 52 -1.02 7.87 -5.38
C PHE A 52 -1.66 9.25 -5.20
N PRO A 53 -1.84 10.11 -6.22
CA PRO A 53 -2.53 11.39 -6.05
C PRO A 53 -3.92 11.30 -5.41
N VAL A 54 -4.74 10.30 -5.78
CA VAL A 54 -6.08 10.13 -5.18
C VAL A 54 -6.04 9.26 -3.93
N ILE A 55 -5.16 8.24 -3.88
CA ILE A 55 -4.98 7.39 -2.69
C ILE A 55 -4.53 8.24 -1.49
N ASN A 56 -3.54 9.12 -1.67
CA ASN A 56 -3.02 9.99 -0.62
C ASN A 56 -3.88 11.24 -0.37
N ASN A 57 -5.00 11.40 -1.07
CA ASN A 57 -6.02 12.40 -0.75
C ASN A 57 -7.15 11.84 0.13
N ALA A 58 -7.17 10.53 0.43
CA ALA A 58 -8.18 9.92 1.30
C ALA A 58 -8.11 10.45 2.75
N ALA A 59 -9.26 10.53 3.43
CA ALA A 59 -9.30 10.84 4.87
C ALA A 59 -8.77 9.69 5.72
N CYS A 60 -9.07 8.44 5.33
CA CYS A 60 -8.53 7.23 5.96
C CYS A 60 -8.21 6.16 4.92
N ALA A 61 -6.97 5.68 4.89
CA ALA A 61 -6.58 4.48 4.16
C ALA A 61 -6.44 3.32 5.14
N VAL A 62 -7.06 2.19 4.84
CA VAL A 62 -7.11 1.03 5.73
C VAL A 62 -6.46 -0.16 5.04
N PHE A 63 -5.48 -0.77 5.70
CA PHE A 63 -4.94 -2.07 5.33
C PHE A 63 -5.40 -3.14 6.31
N ALA A 64 -5.73 -4.33 5.81
CA ALA A 64 -6.00 -5.50 6.62
C ALA A 64 -5.11 -6.66 6.17
N SER A 65 -4.39 -7.29 7.10
CA SER A 65 -3.46 -8.37 6.80
C SER A 65 -3.38 -9.37 7.95
N CYS A 66 -3.62 -10.65 7.65
CA CYS A 66 -3.64 -11.73 8.64
C CYS A 66 -2.70 -12.87 8.23
N GLY A 67 -2.22 -13.61 9.24
CA GLY A 67 -1.42 -14.81 9.10
C GLY A 67 0.09 -14.56 9.02
N ALA A 68 0.86 -15.56 9.49
CA ALA A 68 2.32 -15.49 9.59
C ALA A 68 3.02 -15.25 8.24
N GLY A 69 2.42 -15.67 7.13
CA GLY A 69 2.95 -15.44 5.78
C GLY A 69 3.02 -13.95 5.39
N LYS A 70 2.41 -13.06 6.18
CA LYS A 70 2.46 -11.60 5.98
C LYS A 70 3.51 -10.90 6.85
N ALA A 71 4.07 -11.58 7.86
CA ALA A 71 4.90 -10.95 8.89
C ALA A 71 6.10 -10.20 8.33
N ASP A 72 6.82 -10.81 7.38
CA ASP A 72 7.99 -10.20 6.76
C ASP A 72 7.65 -8.94 5.97
N ILE A 73 6.60 -9.00 5.13
CA ILE A 73 6.25 -7.87 4.29
C ILE A 73 5.61 -6.74 5.09
N VAL A 74 4.83 -7.06 6.13
CA VAL A 74 4.31 -6.08 7.08
C VAL A 74 5.45 -5.34 7.77
N GLN A 75 6.44 -6.06 8.29
CA GLN A 75 7.61 -5.43 8.89
C GLN A 75 8.35 -4.51 7.91
N ARG A 76 8.60 -4.99 6.69
CA ARG A 76 9.30 -4.19 5.67
C ARG A 76 8.54 -2.92 5.28
N VAL A 77 7.21 -2.98 5.19
CA VAL A 77 6.40 -1.82 4.82
C VAL A 77 6.33 -0.79 5.96
N LEU A 78 6.25 -1.24 7.21
CA LEU A 78 6.04 -0.38 8.37
C LEU A 78 7.34 0.12 9.02
N GLU A 79 8.40 -0.67 8.95
CA GLU A 79 9.70 -0.39 9.58
C GLU A 79 10.85 -0.29 8.57
N GLY A 80 10.56 -0.46 7.28
CA GLY A 80 11.53 -0.24 6.21
C GLY A 80 11.94 1.22 6.12
N GLY A 81 13.22 1.45 5.82
CA GLY A 81 13.73 2.79 5.52
C GLY A 81 13.37 3.25 4.11
N ASP A 82 13.57 4.53 3.83
CA ASP A 82 13.23 5.15 2.53
C ASP A 82 14.02 4.58 1.34
N ASN A 83 15.04 3.75 1.58
CA ASN A 83 15.84 3.07 0.55
C ASN A 83 15.12 1.87 -0.10
N ASP A 84 13.99 1.41 0.46
CA ASP A 84 13.17 0.32 -0.09
C ASP A 84 11.69 0.78 -0.16
N PRO A 85 11.33 1.73 -1.05
CA PRO A 85 10.00 2.34 -1.08
C PRO A 85 8.98 1.37 -1.66
N LEU A 86 8.52 0.43 -0.84
CA LEU A 86 7.45 -0.48 -1.20
C LEU A 86 6.15 0.32 -1.42
N PRO A 87 5.33 -0.01 -2.44
CA PRO A 87 4.16 0.79 -2.79
C PRO A 87 3.16 1.00 -1.63
N ALA A 88 2.96 0.00 -0.77
CA ALA A 88 2.12 0.15 0.41
C ALA A 88 2.69 1.14 1.45
N ALA A 89 4.02 1.26 1.57
CA ALA A 89 4.68 2.24 2.45
C ALA A 89 4.61 3.68 1.90
N MET A 90 4.31 3.83 0.60
CA MET A 90 4.10 5.11 -0.08
C MET A 90 2.66 5.64 0.06
N VAL A 91 1.75 4.82 0.62
CA VAL A 91 0.42 5.29 1.03
C VAL A 91 0.62 6.13 2.29
N ARG A 92 0.65 7.44 2.11
CA ARG A 92 0.87 8.46 3.14
C ARG A 92 -0.10 9.62 2.88
N PRO A 93 -1.39 9.48 3.30
CA PRO A 93 -2.38 10.52 3.09
C PRO A 93 -1.92 11.85 3.68
N THR A 94 -1.99 12.94 2.89
CA THR A 94 -1.44 14.24 3.28
C THR A 94 -2.25 14.90 4.40
N ASN A 95 -3.59 14.77 4.33
CA ASN A 95 -4.54 15.31 5.32
C ASN A 95 -5.46 14.18 5.82
N GLY A 96 -4.88 13.04 6.17
CA GLY A 96 -5.61 11.86 6.59
C GLY A 96 -4.72 10.92 7.40
N GLN A 97 -5.21 9.71 7.62
CA GLN A 97 -4.48 8.68 8.37
C GLN A 97 -4.40 7.37 7.60
N VAL A 98 -3.40 6.56 7.92
CA VAL A 98 -3.33 5.16 7.54
C VAL A 98 -3.56 4.32 8.77
N VAL A 99 -4.44 3.33 8.68
CA VAL A 99 -4.74 2.38 9.76
C VAL A 99 -4.39 0.97 9.29
N TRP A 100 -3.70 0.21 10.14
CA TRP A 100 -3.30 -1.16 9.87
C TRP A 100 -4.01 -2.12 10.83
N PHE A 101 -4.89 -2.95 10.29
CA PHE A 101 -5.48 -4.07 11.02
C PHE A 101 -4.63 -5.33 10.78
N LEU A 102 -3.92 -5.76 11.82
CA LEU A 102 -3.03 -6.90 11.79
C LEU A 102 -3.46 -7.92 12.86
N ASP A 103 -3.44 -9.21 12.52
CA ASP A 103 -3.47 -10.24 13.55
C ASP A 103 -2.08 -10.42 14.19
N SER A 104 -2.01 -11.12 15.33
CA SER A 104 -0.75 -11.33 16.04
C SER A 104 0.29 -12.05 15.18
N ALA A 105 -0.13 -12.92 14.26
CA ALA A 105 0.78 -13.64 13.38
C ALA A 105 1.41 -12.73 12.32
N ALA A 106 0.63 -11.84 11.69
CA ALA A 106 1.11 -10.85 10.73
C ALA A 106 1.93 -9.74 11.41
N ALA A 107 1.67 -9.43 12.68
CA ALA A 107 2.43 -8.47 13.46
C ALA A 107 3.71 -9.05 14.11
N SER A 108 3.94 -10.36 14.03
CA SER A 108 4.93 -11.09 14.83
C SER A 108 6.39 -10.64 14.68
N LYS A 109 6.73 -9.91 13.61
CA LYS A 109 8.08 -9.40 13.33
C LYS A 109 8.26 -7.90 13.62
N LEU A 110 7.21 -7.19 13.99
CA LEU A 110 7.30 -5.77 14.31
C LEU A 110 8.07 -5.56 15.62
N LYS A 111 9.03 -4.64 15.61
CA LYS A 111 9.86 -4.29 16.77
C LYS A 111 9.09 -3.44 17.78
N ASN A 112 8.10 -2.67 17.32
CA ASN A 112 7.31 -1.77 18.17
C ASN A 112 5.81 -1.86 17.83
N ALA A 113 5.16 -2.98 18.14
CA ALA A 113 3.73 -3.20 17.87
C ALA A 113 2.77 -2.20 18.58
N GLN A 114 3.27 -1.38 19.52
CA GLN A 114 2.48 -0.42 20.29
C GLN A 114 2.28 0.96 19.62
N LYS A 115 2.79 1.18 18.39
CA LYS A 115 2.73 2.48 17.70
C LYS A 115 1.93 2.49 16.39
N LEU A 116 1.17 1.44 16.10
CA LEU A 116 0.34 1.31 14.90
C LEU A 116 -1.12 1.68 15.16
#